data_AF-A0A9N7NBQ7-F1
#
_entry.id   AF-A0A9N7NBQ7-F1
#
_cell.length_a   1.000
_cell.length_b   1.000
_cell.length_c   1.000
_cell.angle_alpha   90.00
_cell.angle_beta   90.00
_cell.angle_gamma   90.00
#
_symmetry.space_group_name_H-M   'P 1'
#
loop_
_entity.id
_entity.type
_entity.pdbx_description
1 polymer ?
#
loop_
_entity_poly.entity_id
_entity_poly.type
_entity_poly.pdbx_seq_one_letter_code
_entity_poly.pdbx_strand_id
1 'polypeptide(L)'
;METKVGSKKKILCLHGYRTSGSFLKKQISKWDPSIFADFVMEYPDGIYPAGGKSEIEGIFPPPYFEWFQFNKDFTEYTNLEACIDYLCDYIVSKGPFDGLLGFSQGATLSALLVGYQAQSSTNEAYLDDENLEL
;
A
#
# COMPACT_ATOMS: atom_id res chain seq x y z
N MET A 1 -12.92 -30.83 -15.02
CA MET A 1 -11.66 -30.36 -14.41
C MET A 1 -12.06 -29.50 -13.24
N GLU A 2 -12.02 -30.05 -12.03
CA GLU A 2 -12.32 -29.29 -10.82
C GLU A 2 -11.08 -28.46 -10.48
N THR A 3 -11.20 -27.14 -10.60
CA THR A 3 -10.19 -26.22 -10.08
C THR A 3 -10.23 -26.32 -8.55
N LYS A 4 -9.11 -26.70 -7.93
CA LYS A 4 -8.90 -26.51 -6.49
C LYS A 4 -9.22 -25.05 -6.17
N VAL A 5 -10.30 -24.80 -5.44
CA VAL A 5 -10.62 -23.47 -4.90
C VAL A 5 -9.59 -23.19 -3.80
N GLY A 6 -8.41 -22.70 -4.19
CA GLY A 6 -7.55 -21.95 -3.28
C GLY A 6 -8.25 -20.65 -2.94
N SER A 7 -8.20 -20.22 -1.68
CA SER A 7 -8.69 -18.88 -1.33
C SER A 7 -7.94 -17.84 -2.16
N LYS A 8 -8.68 -16.90 -2.77
CA LYS A 8 -8.08 -15.79 -3.51
C LYS A 8 -7.18 -14.97 -2.58
N LYS A 9 -6.05 -14.52 -3.11
CA LYS A 9 -5.04 -13.74 -2.39
C LYS A 9 -5.45 -12.28 -2.29
N LYS A 10 -5.48 -11.73 -1.08
CA LYS A 10 -5.91 -10.35 -0.86
C LYS A 10 -4.74 -9.38 -1.00
N ILE A 11 -4.83 -8.43 -1.92
CA ILE A 11 -3.75 -7.48 -2.24
C ILE A 11 -4.18 -6.06 -1.90
N LEU A 12 -3.39 -5.38 -1.08
CA LEU A 12 -3.55 -3.96 -0.78
C LEU A 12 -2.80 -3.13 -1.85
N CYS A 13 -3.54 -2.27 -2.55
CA CYS A 13 -3.06 -1.52 -3.71
C CYS A 13 -2.92 -0.03 -3.39
N LEU A 14 -1.69 0.48 -3.35
CA LEU A 14 -1.34 1.85 -2.95
C LEU A 14 -1.05 2.73 -4.17
N HIS A 15 -1.86 3.77 -4.37
CA HIS A 15 -1.77 4.68 -5.51
C HIS A 15 -0.55 5.61 -5.45
N GLY A 16 -0.22 6.26 -6.57
CA GLY A 16 0.89 7.23 -6.65
C GLY A 16 0.53 8.62 -6.13
N TYR A 17 1.54 9.48 -6.04
CA TYR A 17 1.41 10.86 -5.58
C TYR A 17 0.33 11.63 -6.36
N ARG A 18 -0.58 12.31 -5.65
CA ARG A 18 -1.70 13.09 -6.21
C ARG A 18 -2.57 12.30 -7.19
N THR A 19 -2.86 11.05 -6.88
CA THR A 19 -3.81 10.22 -7.63
C THR A 19 -4.87 9.66 -6.67
N SER A 20 -5.48 8.52 -6.99
CA SER A 20 -6.46 7.87 -6.11
C SER A 20 -6.41 6.36 -6.31
N GLY A 21 -6.94 5.61 -5.36
CA GLY A 21 -7.09 4.16 -5.47
C GLY A 21 -7.92 3.79 -6.70
N SER A 22 -8.97 4.56 -7.00
CA SER A 22 -9.77 4.39 -8.22
C SER A 22 -8.96 4.62 -9.51
N PHE A 23 -8.03 5.58 -9.50
CA PHE A 23 -7.11 5.78 -10.62
C PHE A 23 -6.14 4.60 -10.77
N LEU A 24 -5.53 4.10 -9.69
CA LEU A 24 -4.65 2.93 -9.75
C LEU A 24 -5.38 1.70 -10.30
N LYS A 25 -6.62 1.46 -9.86
CA LYS A 25 -7.49 0.41 -10.40
C LYS A 25 -7.68 0.57 -11.91
N LYS A 26 -7.92 1.80 -12.39
CA LYS A 26 -8.05 2.10 -13.82
C LYS A 26 -6.72 1.96 -14.57
N GLN A 27 -5.61 2.34 -13.95
CA GLN A 27 -4.27 2.27 -14.53
C GLN A 27 -3.89 0.83 -14.86
N ILE A 28 -4.12 -0.09 -13.93
CA ILE A 28 -3.79 -1.51 -14.12
C ILE A 28 -4.87 -2.30 -14.86
N SER A 29 -6.04 -1.71 -15.13
CA SER A 29 -7.10 -2.37 -15.91
C SER A 29 -6.73 -2.61 -17.37
N LYS A 30 -5.57 -2.11 -17.83
CA LYS A 30 -5.01 -2.39 -19.15
C LYS A 30 -4.29 -3.74 -19.22
N TRP A 31 -3.97 -4.32 -18.06
CA TRP A 31 -3.38 -5.64 -17.99
C TRP A 31 -4.40 -6.72 -18.31
N ASP A 32 -3.91 -7.90 -18.69
CA ASP A 32 -4.78 -9.03 -18.97
C ASP A 32 -5.59 -9.40 -17.71
N PRO A 33 -6.94 -9.55 -17.80
CA PRO A 33 -7.76 -9.88 -16.65
C PRO A 33 -7.37 -11.18 -15.93
N SER A 34 -6.73 -12.12 -16.63
CA SER A 34 -6.24 -13.37 -16.04
C SER A 34 -5.19 -13.13 -14.95
N ILE A 35 -4.44 -12.02 -15.02
CA ILE A 35 -3.49 -11.63 -13.95
C ILE A 35 -4.21 -11.44 -12.62
N PHE A 36 -5.47 -11.01 -12.63
CA PHE A 36 -6.25 -10.73 -11.42
C PHE A 36 -7.15 -11.89 -10.99
N ALA A 37 -7.15 -13.02 -11.72
CA ALA A 37 -8.10 -14.12 -11.51
C ALA A 37 -8.07 -14.65 -10.06
N ASP A 38 -6.87 -14.77 -9.50
CA ASP A 38 -6.61 -15.34 -8.18
C ASP A 38 -6.50 -14.28 -7.07
N PHE A 39 -6.75 -13.00 -7.37
CA PHE A 39 -6.57 -11.90 -6.42
C PHE A 39 -7.89 -11.22 -6.04
N VAL A 40 -7.96 -10.74 -4.79
CA VAL A 40 -8.94 -9.76 -4.31
C VAL A 40 -8.19 -8.46 -4.05
N MET A 41 -8.46 -7.44 -4.85
CA MET A 41 -7.70 -6.20 -4.85
C MET A 41 -8.44 -5.10 -4.08
N GLU A 42 -7.81 -4.48 -3.08
CA GLU A 42 -8.32 -3.30 -2.39
C GLU A 42 -7.52 -2.05 -2.75
N TYR A 43 -8.20 -0.95 -3.05
CA TYR A 43 -7.60 0.30 -3.51
C TYR A 43 -8.03 1.48 -2.63
N PRO A 44 -7.53 1.60 -1.40
CA PRO A 44 -7.83 2.76 -0.57
C PRO A 44 -7.21 4.03 -1.14
N ASP A 45 -7.79 5.17 -0.74
CA ASP A 45 -7.24 6.48 -0.99
C ASP A 45 -6.31 6.91 0.17
N GLY A 46 -5.34 7.76 -0.16
CA GLY A 46 -4.53 8.47 0.82
C GLY A 46 -5.39 9.41 1.66
N ILE A 47 -4.95 9.66 2.91
CA ILE A 47 -5.73 10.42 3.89
C ILE A 47 -5.61 11.94 3.74
N TYR A 48 -4.69 12.41 2.89
CA TYR A 48 -4.50 13.84 2.63
C TYR A 48 -5.01 14.21 1.24
N PRO A 49 -5.92 15.18 1.09
CA PRO A 49 -6.23 15.76 -0.21
C PRO A 49 -4.96 16.30 -0.89
N ALA A 50 -4.88 16.19 -2.21
CA ALA A 50 -3.76 16.71 -2.97
C ALA A 50 -3.56 18.22 -2.73
N GLY A 51 -2.37 18.62 -2.32
CA GLY A 51 -2.00 20.01 -2.02
C GLY A 51 -1.69 20.86 -3.26
N GLY A 52 -1.85 20.28 -4.46
CA GLY A 52 -1.60 20.96 -5.71
C GLY A 52 -1.98 20.11 -6.92
N LYS A 53 -1.50 20.54 -8.09
CA LYS A 53 -1.86 19.94 -9.38
C LYS A 53 -1.50 18.46 -9.45
N SER A 54 -2.42 17.65 -9.99
CA SER A 54 -2.16 16.26 -10.38
C SER A 54 -1.77 16.15 -11.85
N GLU A 55 -0.85 15.25 -12.17
CA GLU A 55 -0.45 14.96 -13.56
C GLU A 55 -1.55 14.28 -14.38
N ILE A 56 -2.58 13.74 -13.72
CA ILE A 56 -3.71 13.04 -14.35
C ILE A 56 -4.94 13.94 -14.51
N GLU A 57 -4.84 15.23 -14.18
CA GLU A 57 -5.89 16.21 -14.47
C GLU A 57 -6.23 16.24 -15.97
N GLY A 58 -7.53 16.20 -16.27
CA GLY A 58 -8.03 16.11 -17.64
C GLY A 58 -7.98 14.70 -18.26
N ILE A 59 -7.29 13.75 -17.62
CA ILE A 59 -7.25 12.34 -18.02
C ILE A 59 -8.17 11.50 -17.12
N PHE A 60 -8.20 11.79 -15.83
CA PHE A 60 -9.03 11.09 -14.85
C PHE A 60 -9.59 12.08 -13.81
N PRO A 61 -10.87 11.98 -13.42
CA PRO A 61 -11.50 12.98 -12.55
C PRO A 61 -10.97 12.94 -11.09
N PRO A 62 -11.04 14.07 -10.36
CA PRO A 62 -10.80 14.13 -8.91
C PRO A 62 -11.86 13.34 -8.12
N PRO A 63 -11.66 13.10 -6.80
CA PRO A 63 -10.61 13.63 -5.93
C PRO A 63 -9.24 12.98 -6.11
N TYR A 64 -8.19 13.74 -5.75
CA TYR A 64 -6.81 13.28 -5.72
C TYR A 64 -6.27 13.38 -4.30
N PHE A 65 -5.38 12.47 -3.96
CA PHE A 65 -4.85 12.29 -2.62
C PHE A 65 -3.35 12.09 -2.62
N GLU A 66 -2.76 12.34 -1.47
CA GLU A 66 -1.37 12.11 -1.14
C GLU A 66 -1.32 11.24 0.11
N TRP A 67 -0.36 10.32 0.15
CA TRP A 67 -0.13 9.52 1.34
C TRP A 67 0.64 10.32 2.39
N PHE A 68 1.64 11.06 1.93
CA PHE A 68 2.46 11.99 2.70
C PHE A 68 2.96 13.10 1.77
N GLN A 69 3.40 14.22 2.34
CA GLN A 69 3.97 15.35 1.59
C GLN A 69 5.49 15.31 1.67
N PHE A 70 6.15 15.92 0.69
CA PHE A 70 7.60 16.14 0.69
C PHE A 70 7.93 17.51 0.10
N ASN A 71 9.05 18.10 0.52
CA ASN A 71 9.57 19.31 -0.11
C ASN A 71 10.18 18.99 -1.49
N LYS A 72 10.39 20.01 -2.33
CA LYS A 72 10.86 19.81 -3.73
C LYS A 72 12.19 19.06 -3.84
N ASP A 73 13.02 19.16 -2.81
CA ASP A 73 14.36 18.56 -2.77
C ASP A 73 14.35 17.16 -2.14
N PHE A 74 13.18 16.64 -1.74
CA PHE A 74 12.99 15.33 -1.09
C PHE A 74 13.81 15.11 0.19
N THR A 75 14.14 16.20 0.88
CA THR A 75 14.90 16.18 2.14
C THR A 75 14.01 16.20 3.38
N GLU A 76 12.78 16.69 3.24
CA GLU A 76 11.82 16.78 4.32
C GLU A 76 10.52 16.09 3.92
N TYR A 77 10.01 15.26 4.82
CA TYR A 77 8.74 14.55 4.68
C TYR A 77 7.80 15.05 5.77
N THR A 78 6.55 15.31 5.40
CA THR A 78 5.50 15.72 6.34
C THR A 78 4.39 14.67 6.31
N ASN A 79 3.90 14.32 7.50
CA ASN A 79 2.82 13.35 7.69
C ASN A 79 3.14 11.89 7.32
N LEU A 80 4.41 11.53 7.14
CA LEU A 80 4.80 10.17 6.79
C LEU A 80 4.46 9.18 7.91
N GLU A 81 4.75 9.52 9.16
CA GLU A 81 4.48 8.68 10.34
C GLU A 81 2.98 8.43 10.50
N ALA A 82 2.18 9.50 10.45
CA ALA A 82 0.71 9.39 10.50
C ALA A 82 0.13 8.55 9.34
N CYS A 83 0.75 8.61 8.16
CA CYS A 83 0.38 7.74 7.05
C CYS A 83 0.70 6.26 7.32
N ILE A 84 1.87 5.98 7.89
CA ILE A 84 2.28 4.62 8.25
C ILE A 84 1.32 4.05 9.29
N ASP A 85 1.02 4.81 10.35
CA ASP A 85 0.06 4.41 11.39
C ASP A 85 -1.31 4.08 10.79
N TYR A 86 -1.83 4.97 9.92
CA TYR A 86 -3.08 4.73 9.21
C TYR A 86 -3.05 3.43 8.37
N LEU A 87 -1.96 3.17 7.65
CA LEU A 87 -1.84 1.96 6.82
C LEU A 87 -1.71 0.70 7.68
N CYS A 88 -0.98 0.76 8.80
CA CYS A 88 -0.90 -0.33 9.76
C CYS A 88 -2.29 -0.65 10.34
N ASP A 89 -3.04 0.36 10.79
CA ASP A 89 -4.41 0.18 11.29
C ASP A 89 -5.34 -0.38 10.20
N TYR A 90 -5.19 0.10 8.96
CA TYR A 90 -5.95 -0.43 7.82
C TYR A 90 -5.63 -1.91 7.58
N ILE A 91 -4.35 -2.29 7.59
CA ILE A 91 -3.89 -3.67 7.39
C ILE A 91 -4.41 -4.59 8.50
N VAL A 92 -4.34 -4.16 9.76
CA VAL A 92 -4.84 -4.93 10.91
C VAL A 92 -6.37 -5.08 10.86
N SER A 93 -7.09 -3.99 10.56
CA SER A 93 -8.57 -3.99 10.62
C SER A 93 -9.24 -4.62 9.40
N LYS A 94 -8.60 -4.61 8.23
CA LYS A 94 -9.15 -5.14 6.97
C LYS A 94 -8.44 -6.40 6.49
N GLY A 95 -7.33 -6.78 7.11
CA GLY A 95 -6.55 -7.96 6.72
C GLY A 95 -7.21 -9.30 7.07
N PRO A 96 -6.45 -10.40 6.93
CA PRO A 96 -5.07 -10.44 6.49
C PRO A 96 -4.93 -10.06 4.99
N PHE A 97 -3.85 -9.34 4.67
CA PHE A 97 -3.43 -9.10 3.29
C PHE A 97 -2.28 -10.07 2.95
N ASP A 98 -2.36 -10.69 1.77
CA ASP A 98 -1.34 -11.61 1.25
C ASP A 98 -0.21 -10.88 0.50
N GLY A 99 -0.41 -9.60 0.14
CA GLY A 99 0.59 -8.84 -0.58
C GLY A 99 0.23 -7.38 -0.78
N LEU A 100 1.22 -6.63 -1.27
CA LEU A 100 1.13 -5.21 -1.57
C LEU A 100 1.42 -4.98 -3.05
N LEU A 101 0.65 -4.11 -3.68
CA LEU A 101 0.94 -3.55 -4.99
C LEU A 101 1.01 -2.03 -4.84
N GLY A 102 2.13 -1.42 -5.23
CA GLY A 102 2.31 0.03 -5.11
C GLY A 102 2.83 0.65 -6.39
N PHE A 103 2.45 1.89 -6.66
CA PHE A 103 3.03 2.69 -7.75
C PHE A 103 3.65 3.98 -7.21
N SER A 104 4.87 4.32 -7.63
CA SER A 104 5.58 5.55 -7.24
C SER A 104 5.57 5.74 -5.71
N GLN A 105 4.93 6.79 -5.17
CA GLN A 105 4.77 6.99 -3.72
C GLN A 105 4.17 5.77 -2.99
N GLY A 106 3.17 5.11 -3.59
CA GLY A 106 2.60 3.89 -3.05
C GLY A 106 3.59 2.71 -3.05
N ALA A 107 4.51 2.64 -4.02
CA ALA A 107 5.56 1.62 -4.05
C ALA A 107 6.58 1.84 -2.93
N THR A 108 6.94 3.10 -2.65
CA THR A 108 7.79 3.47 -1.51
C THR A 108 7.17 3.01 -0.20
N LEU A 109 5.87 3.25 0.00
CA LEU A 109 5.15 2.79 1.19
C LEU A 109 5.06 1.27 1.27
N SER A 110 4.80 0.58 0.14
CA SER A 110 4.81 -0.88 0.12
C SER A 110 6.14 -1.46 0.59
N ALA A 111 7.25 -0.92 0.09
CA ALA A 111 8.59 -1.35 0.50
C ALA A 111 8.86 -1.04 1.98
N LEU A 112 8.45 0.16 2.44
CA LEU A 112 8.60 0.57 3.83
C LEU A 112 7.84 -0.35 4.78
N LEU A 113 6.57 -0.65 4.51
CA LEU A 113 5.73 -1.53 5.32
C LEU A 113 6.29 -2.96 5.41
N VAL A 114 6.80 -3.50 4.30
CA VAL A 114 7.50 -4.81 4.31
C VAL A 114 8.76 -4.74 5.18
N GLY A 115 9.50 -3.64 5.11
CA GLY A 115 10.66 -3.40 5.97
C GLY A 115 10.30 -3.35 7.46
N TYR A 116 9.23 -2.65 7.83
CA TYR A 116 8.70 -2.62 9.20
C TYR A 116 8.31 -4.01 9.69
N GLN A 117 7.57 -4.78 8.87
CA GLN A 117 7.18 -6.14 9.21
C GLN A 117 8.40 -7.02 9.49
N ALA A 118 9.43 -6.95 8.64
CA ALA A 118 10.65 -7.75 8.82
C ALA A 118 11.39 -7.42 10.12
N GLN A 119 11.43 -6.14 10.52
CA GLN A 119 12.06 -5.71 11.78
C GLN A 119 11.30 -6.18 13.02
N SER A 120 9.96 -6.12 12.99
CA SER A 120 9.13 -6.65 14.08
C SER A 120 9.33 -8.15 14.26
N SER A 121 9.38 -8.92 13.16
CA SER A 121 9.64 -10.36 13.21
C SER A 121 11.05 -10.70 13.69
N THR A 122 12.06 -9.86 13.42
CA THR A 122 13.39 -10.05 14.02
C THR A 122 13.39 -9.77 15.52
N ASN A 123 12.71 -8.72 15.99
CA ASN A 123 12.68 -8.41 17.43
C ASN A 123 11.92 -9.47 18.25
N GLU A 124 10.84 -10.04 17.72
CA GLU A 124 10.17 -11.18 18.38
C GLU A 124 11.07 -12.42 18.42
N ALA A 125 11.80 -12.72 17.34
CA ALA A 125 12.76 -13.83 17.32
C ALA A 125 13.92 -13.64 18.31
N TYR A 126 14.39 -12.41 18.54
CA TYR A 126 15.41 -12.12 19.56
C TYR A 126 14.88 -12.28 21.00
N LEU A 127 13.62 -11.92 21.27
CA LEU A 127 13.00 -12.10 22.58
C LEU A 127 12.67 -13.57 22.89
N ASP A 128 12.38 -14.38 21.86
CA ASP A 128 12.21 -15.82 22.02
C ASP A 128 13.55 -16.54 22.30
N ASP A 129 14.67 -16.05 21.74
CA ASP A 129 16.02 -16.61 21.96
C ASP A 129 16.57 -16.26 23.36
N GLU A 130 16.30 -15.06 23.88
CA GLU A 130 16.71 -14.67 25.25
C GLU A 130 15.93 -15.38 26.37
N ASN A 131 14.78 -16.02 26.08
CA ASN A 131 14.01 -16.80 27.05
C ASN A 131 14.42 -18.28 27.14
N LEU A 132 15.47 -18.70 26.42
CA LEU A 132 16.03 -20.07 26.46
C LEU A 132 17.23 -20.22 27.40
N GLU A 133 17.67 -19.15 28.08
CA GLU A 133 18.68 -19.20 29.14
C GLU A 133 18.09 -18.94 30.54
N LEU A 134 17.25 -19.86 31.05
CA LEU A 134 17.02 -20.07 32.49
C LEU A 134 16.73 -21.54 32.80
#